data_AF-K1USQ8-F1
#
_entry.id   AF-K1USQ8-F1
#
_cell.length_a   1.000
_cell.length_b   1.000
_cell.length_c   1.000
_cell.angle_alpha   90.00
_cell.angle_beta   90.00
_cell.angle_gamma   90.00
#
_symmetry.space_group_name_H-M   'P 1'
#
loop_
_entity.id
_entity.type
_entity.pdbx_description
1 polymer ?
#
loop_
_entity_poly.entity_id
_entity_poly.type
_entity_poly.pdbx_seq_one_letter_code
_entity_poly.pdbx_strand_id
1 'polypeptide(L)'
;TRMKVRFIMEVAWQAHFVTNMFIRPTAEELEAYGEPDFVSFNASKAKVDNYKELGLNSETATVFNLKTKEQVILNTWYGGEMKKGMFSIMNYMNPLRGIASMHCSANTNMEGTSSAIFFGLSGTGKTTLSTDPKRKLIGDDEHGWDDEGVFNFEGGCYAKVINLD
;
A
#
# COMPACT_ATOMS: atom_id res chain seq x y z
N THR A 1 -2.97 14.47 0.44
CA THR A 1 -4.09 13.83 -0.31
C THR A 1 -4.32 12.41 0.22
N ARG A 2 -5.56 11.89 0.27
CA ARG A 2 -5.85 10.53 0.79
C ARG A 2 -6.93 9.80 0.00
N MET A 3 -6.90 8.47 0.03
CA MET A 3 -7.90 7.57 -0.54
C MET A 3 -8.52 6.74 0.59
N LYS A 4 -9.85 6.78 0.74
CA LYS A 4 -10.57 5.91 1.68
C LYS A 4 -10.69 4.52 1.08
N VAL A 5 -10.07 3.53 1.70
CA VAL A 5 -10.12 2.14 1.22
C VAL A 5 -10.99 1.30 2.15
N ARG A 6 -11.85 0.45 1.59
CA ARG A 6 -12.54 -0.60 2.35
C ARG A 6 -11.98 -1.96 1.96
N PHE A 7 -11.42 -2.67 2.92
CA PHE A 7 -10.99 -4.06 2.73
C PHE A 7 -12.09 -5.01 3.22
N ILE A 8 -12.39 -6.05 2.45
CA ILE A 8 -13.34 -7.11 2.80
C ILE A 8 -12.66 -8.47 2.63
N MET A 9 -12.72 -9.30 3.68
CA MET A 9 -12.03 -10.60 3.75
C MET A 9 -12.69 -11.50 4.79
N GLU A 10 -12.40 -12.80 4.71
CA GLU A 10 -12.93 -13.81 5.63
C GLU A 10 -11.84 -14.42 6.56
N VAL A 11 -10.63 -13.84 6.60
CA VAL A 11 -9.50 -14.35 7.39
C VAL A 11 -8.94 -13.25 8.28
N ALA A 12 -8.89 -13.49 9.60
CA ALA A 12 -8.51 -12.49 10.59
C ALA A 12 -7.10 -11.90 10.38
N TRP A 13 -6.11 -12.71 10.00
CA TRP A 13 -4.75 -12.19 9.79
C TRP A 13 -4.66 -11.25 8.58
N GLN A 14 -5.52 -11.41 7.56
CA GLN A 14 -5.58 -10.49 6.42
C GLN A 14 -6.11 -9.12 6.86
N ALA A 15 -7.11 -9.10 7.74
CA ALA A 15 -7.62 -7.88 8.36
C ALA A 15 -6.56 -7.20 9.24
N HIS A 16 -5.82 -8.00 10.02
CA HIS A 16 -4.68 -7.52 10.80
C HIS A 16 -3.61 -6.92 9.88
N PHE A 17 -3.25 -7.58 8.78
CA PHE A 17 -2.26 -7.06 7.83
C PHE A 17 -2.61 -5.66 7.33
N VAL A 18 -3.83 -5.43 6.85
CA VAL A 18 -4.23 -4.10 6.37
C VAL A 18 -4.37 -3.07 7.50
N THR A 19 -4.69 -3.50 8.72
CA THR A 19 -4.71 -2.63 9.91
C THR A 19 -3.30 -2.14 10.30
N ASN A 20 -2.28 -2.95 10.03
CA ASN A 20 -0.89 -2.57 10.21
C ASN A 20 -0.40 -1.68 9.07
N MET A 21 -0.73 -2.01 7.82
CA MET A 21 -0.12 -1.36 6.67
C MET A 21 -0.76 -0.04 6.25
N PHE A 22 -2.04 0.15 6.51
CA PHE A 22 -2.75 1.38 6.12
C PHE A 22 -2.92 2.32 7.30
N ILE A 23 -3.04 3.61 7.01
CA ILE A 23 -3.31 4.64 8.03
C ILE A 23 -4.65 4.32 8.69
N ARG A 24 -4.63 4.17 10.02
CA ARG A 24 -5.83 3.89 10.80
C ARG A 24 -6.62 5.18 11.01
N PRO A 25 -7.88 5.25 10.54
CA PRO A 25 -8.74 6.39 10.85
C PRO A 25 -9.01 6.47 12.36
N THR A 26 -9.24 7.68 12.87
CA THR A 26 -9.73 7.87 14.24
C THR A 26 -11.19 7.40 14.38
N ALA A 27 -11.71 7.35 15.61
CA ALA A 27 -13.11 6.99 15.84
C ALA A 27 -14.07 7.97 15.15
N GLU A 28 -13.76 9.27 15.21
CA GLU A 28 -14.53 10.34 14.57
C GLU A 28 -14.46 10.23 13.04
N GLU A 29 -13.30 9.91 12.49
CA GLU A 29 -13.14 9.70 11.05
C GLU A 29 -13.86 8.44 10.55
N LEU A 30 -13.97 7.40 11.38
CA LEU A 30 -14.74 6.20 11.10
C LEU A 30 -16.25 6.46 11.13
N GLU A 31 -16.72 7.25 12.10
CA GLU A 31 -18.12 7.68 12.15
C GLU A 31 -18.48 8.52 10.92
N ALA A 32 -17.57 9.40 10.51
CA ALA A 32 -17.71 10.24 9.32
C ALA A 32 -17.17 9.58 8.02
N TYR A 33 -16.92 8.26 8.00
CA TYR A 33 -16.18 7.64 6.89
C TYR A 33 -16.89 7.75 5.54
N GLY A 34 -18.22 7.58 5.56
CA GLY A 34 -19.05 7.57 4.36
C GLY A 34 -18.67 6.47 3.36
N GLU A 35 -18.85 6.75 2.07
CA GLU A 35 -18.53 5.82 1.00
C GLU A 35 -17.01 5.69 0.78
N PRO A 36 -16.47 4.48 0.60
CA PRO A 36 -15.06 4.31 0.26
C PRO A 36 -14.77 4.80 -1.16
N ASP A 37 -13.56 5.32 -1.37
CA ASP A 37 -13.06 5.67 -2.70
C ASP A 37 -12.64 4.43 -3.50
N PHE A 38 -12.26 3.36 -2.81
CA PHE A 38 -11.89 2.08 -3.43
C PHE A 38 -12.25 0.92 -2.50
N VAL A 39 -12.67 -0.21 -3.06
CA VAL A 39 -12.98 -1.43 -2.31
C VAL A 39 -12.03 -2.55 -2.75
N SER A 40 -11.41 -3.24 -1.79
CA SER A 40 -10.53 -4.38 -2.05
C SER A 40 -11.14 -5.63 -1.43
N PHE A 41 -11.51 -6.57 -2.28
CA PHE A 41 -12.05 -7.87 -1.91
C PHE A 41 -10.93 -8.91 -1.91
N ASN A 42 -10.61 -9.44 -0.73
CA ASN A 42 -9.67 -10.55 -0.60
C ASN A 42 -10.44 -11.88 -0.45
N ALA A 43 -10.54 -12.60 -1.56
CA ALA A 43 -11.16 -13.91 -1.66
C ALA A 43 -10.09 -14.97 -1.95
N SER A 44 -8.99 -14.97 -1.17
CA SER A 44 -7.85 -15.87 -1.35
C SER A 44 -8.18 -17.36 -1.32
N LYS A 45 -9.32 -17.76 -0.73
CA LYS A 45 -9.82 -19.15 -0.73
C LYS A 45 -10.47 -19.58 -2.05
N ALA A 46 -10.98 -18.63 -2.82
CA ALA A 46 -11.57 -18.89 -4.12
C ALA A 46 -10.47 -18.98 -5.19
N LYS A 47 -10.77 -19.66 -6.30
CA LYS A 47 -9.89 -19.79 -7.46
C LYS A 47 -10.70 -19.71 -8.75
N VAL A 48 -10.05 -19.30 -9.83
CA VAL A 48 -10.72 -19.11 -11.12
C VAL A 48 -10.57 -20.39 -11.95
N ASP A 49 -11.47 -21.34 -11.82
CA ASP A 49 -11.36 -22.65 -12.50
C ASP A 49 -11.39 -22.53 -14.03
N ASN A 50 -12.17 -21.59 -14.57
CA ASN A 50 -12.27 -21.32 -16.01
C ASN A 50 -11.32 -20.20 -16.49
N TYR A 51 -10.18 -20.01 -15.81
CA TYR A 51 -9.25 -18.90 -16.08
C TYR A 51 -8.83 -18.78 -17.56
N LYS A 52 -8.64 -19.92 -18.26
CA LYS A 52 -8.28 -19.95 -19.68
C LYS A 52 -9.35 -19.33 -20.57
N GLU A 53 -10.63 -19.59 -20.28
CA GLU A 53 -11.76 -19.04 -21.03
C GLU A 53 -11.89 -17.53 -20.82
N LEU A 54 -11.54 -17.05 -19.62
CA LEU A 54 -11.51 -15.64 -19.26
C LEU A 54 -10.25 -14.90 -19.73
N GLY A 55 -9.31 -15.60 -20.38
CA GLY A 55 -8.06 -15.01 -20.87
C GLY A 55 -7.04 -14.66 -19.78
N LEU A 56 -7.16 -15.28 -18.60
CA LEU A 56 -6.24 -15.09 -17.48
C LEU A 56 -5.02 -16.03 -17.59
N ASN A 57 -3.96 -15.70 -16.85
CA ASN A 57 -2.73 -16.49 -16.84
C ASN A 57 -2.83 -17.80 -16.03
N SER A 58 -3.60 -17.79 -14.93
CA SER A 58 -3.71 -18.92 -13.99
C SER A 58 -5.01 -18.85 -13.20
N GLU A 59 -5.27 -19.87 -12.37
CA GLU A 59 -6.37 -19.85 -11.39
C GLU A 59 -6.22 -18.71 -10.34
N THR A 60 -5.02 -18.15 -10.21
CA THR A 60 -4.70 -16.93 -9.42
C THR A 60 -4.91 -15.67 -10.23
N ALA A 61 -5.58 -14.69 -9.61
CA ALA A 61 -5.86 -13.39 -10.22
C ALA A 61 -5.89 -12.28 -9.17
N THR A 62 -5.11 -11.23 -9.42
CA THR A 62 -5.26 -9.91 -8.75
C THR A 62 -5.68 -8.92 -9.83
N VAL A 63 -6.93 -8.47 -9.79
CA VAL A 63 -7.54 -7.65 -10.85
C VAL A 63 -8.06 -6.33 -10.31
N PHE A 64 -8.10 -5.32 -11.18
CA PHE A 64 -8.49 -3.96 -10.84
C PHE A 64 -9.53 -3.44 -11.85
N ASN A 65 -10.56 -2.78 -11.35
CA ASN A 65 -11.53 -2.06 -12.17
C ASN A 65 -11.64 -0.61 -11.69
N LEU A 66 -11.10 0.34 -12.48
CA LEU A 66 -11.09 1.76 -12.13
C LEU A 66 -12.48 2.42 -12.25
N LYS A 67 -13.39 1.84 -13.04
CA LYS A 67 -14.75 2.37 -13.20
C LYS A 67 -15.60 2.06 -11.96
N THR A 68 -15.55 0.82 -11.47
CA THR A 68 -16.25 0.41 -10.24
C THR A 68 -15.43 0.68 -8.98
N LYS A 69 -14.14 1.01 -9.12
CA LYS A 69 -13.19 1.29 -8.05
C LYS A 69 -12.96 0.09 -7.14
N GLU A 70 -12.70 -1.05 -7.77
CA GLU A 70 -12.60 -2.34 -7.10
C GLU A 70 -11.27 -3.03 -7.40
N GLN A 71 -10.72 -3.69 -6.37
CA GLN A 71 -9.68 -4.70 -6.47
C GLN A 71 -10.28 -6.04 -6.05
N VAL A 72 -9.98 -7.11 -6.79
CA VAL A 72 -10.36 -8.48 -6.41
C VAL A 72 -9.11 -9.35 -6.40
N ILE A 73 -8.87 -10.04 -5.29
CA ILE A 73 -7.73 -10.95 -5.07
C ILE A 73 -8.26 -12.38 -4.94
N LEU A 74 -7.82 -13.28 -5.82
CA LEU A 74 -8.26 -14.68 -5.92
C LEU A 74 -7.04 -15.60 -5.93
N ASN A 75 -7.11 -16.69 -5.17
CA ASN A 75 -6.13 -17.78 -5.12
C ASN A 75 -4.68 -17.34 -4.86
N THR A 76 -4.50 -16.33 -4.00
CA THR A 76 -3.20 -15.94 -3.44
C THR A 76 -3.36 -15.46 -2.00
N TRP A 77 -2.47 -15.92 -1.12
CA TRP A 77 -2.46 -15.57 0.31
C TRP A 77 -1.35 -14.57 0.64
N TYR A 78 -0.66 -14.02 -0.36
CA TYR A 78 0.42 -13.08 -0.13
C TYR A 78 -0.14 -11.71 0.27
N GLY A 79 0.12 -11.28 1.51
CA GLY A 79 -0.39 -10.01 2.05
C GLY A 79 -0.01 -8.78 1.22
N GLY A 80 1.17 -8.83 0.56
CA GLY A 80 1.65 -7.76 -0.32
C GLY A 80 0.71 -7.40 -1.47
N GLU A 81 -0.18 -8.31 -1.91
CA GLU A 81 -1.20 -8.02 -2.93
C GLU A 81 -2.18 -6.92 -2.49
N MET A 82 -2.55 -6.88 -1.20
CA MET A 82 -3.45 -5.86 -0.66
C MET A 82 -2.77 -4.49 -0.60
N LYS A 83 -1.48 -4.45 -0.21
CA LYS A 83 -0.67 -3.23 -0.15
C LYS A 83 -0.35 -2.70 -1.56
N LYS A 84 0.31 -3.51 -2.38
CA LYS A 84 0.79 -3.10 -3.71
C LYS A 84 -0.34 -2.83 -4.70
N GLY A 85 -1.51 -3.42 -4.49
CA GLY A 85 -2.70 -3.08 -5.25
C GLY A 85 -3.09 -1.60 -5.06
N MET A 86 -3.22 -1.14 -3.82
CA MET A 86 -3.55 0.26 -3.55
C MET A 86 -2.43 1.21 -3.96
N PHE A 87 -1.17 0.82 -3.81
CA PHE A 87 -0.04 1.58 -4.35
C PHE A 87 -0.14 1.77 -5.86
N SER A 88 -0.54 0.73 -6.60
CA SER A 88 -0.74 0.81 -8.04
C SER A 88 -1.85 1.79 -8.43
N ILE A 89 -2.92 1.86 -7.62
CA ILE A 89 -3.98 2.87 -7.79
C ILE A 89 -3.43 4.29 -7.54
N MET A 90 -2.62 4.48 -6.50
CA MET A 90 -2.00 5.78 -6.22
C MET A 90 -1.02 6.21 -7.34
N ASN A 91 -0.25 5.26 -7.88
CA ASN A 91 0.62 5.50 -9.04
C ASN A 91 -0.14 5.94 -10.29
N TYR A 92 -1.40 5.55 -10.45
CA TYR A 92 -2.25 6.05 -11.53
C TYR A 92 -2.86 7.42 -11.21
N MET A 93 -3.43 7.57 -10.02
CA MET A 93 -4.27 8.73 -9.66
C MET A 93 -3.46 9.99 -9.33
N ASN A 94 -2.32 9.86 -8.64
CA ASN A 94 -1.54 11.00 -8.17
C ASN A 94 -0.85 11.77 -9.31
N PRO A 95 -0.17 11.12 -10.28
CA PRO A 95 0.50 11.86 -11.36
C PRO A 95 -0.47 12.68 -12.21
N LEU A 96 -1.70 12.19 -12.40
CA LEU A 96 -2.77 12.92 -13.10
C LEU A 96 -3.20 14.21 -12.39
N ARG A 97 -2.84 14.38 -11.12
CA ARG A 97 -3.12 15.57 -10.30
C ARG A 97 -1.86 16.37 -9.98
N GLY A 98 -0.74 16.09 -10.66
CA GLY A 98 0.53 16.80 -10.44
C GLY A 98 1.31 16.33 -9.22
N ILE A 99 0.93 15.21 -8.59
CA ILE A 99 1.59 14.67 -7.40
C ILE A 99 2.47 13.50 -7.81
N ALA A 100 3.76 13.52 -7.43
CA ALA A 100 4.62 12.37 -7.69
C ALA A 100 4.19 11.18 -6.83
N SER A 101 4.21 9.98 -7.38
CA SER A 101 3.96 8.73 -6.65
C SER A 101 5.19 7.84 -6.77
N MET A 102 5.80 7.50 -5.65
CA MET A 102 7.18 7.06 -5.58
C MET A 102 7.33 5.76 -4.81
N HIS A 103 8.05 4.81 -5.40
CA HIS A 103 8.49 3.59 -4.74
C HIS A 103 9.86 3.84 -4.08
N CYS A 104 9.82 4.53 -2.95
CA CYS A 104 10.99 4.94 -2.19
C CYS A 104 10.73 4.87 -0.69
N SER A 105 11.78 4.71 0.10
CA SER A 105 11.71 5.07 1.54
C SER A 105 12.01 6.55 1.72
N ALA A 106 11.63 7.13 2.86
CA ALA A 106 11.94 8.51 3.18
C ALA A 106 12.18 8.72 4.68
N ASN A 107 13.08 9.64 5.01
CA ASN A 107 13.34 10.09 6.38
C ASN A 107 13.73 11.58 6.40
N THR A 108 13.71 12.19 7.57
CA THR A 108 14.11 13.59 7.78
C THR A 108 15.12 13.71 8.93
N ASN A 109 15.83 14.82 9.04
CA ASN A 109 16.65 15.10 10.22
C ASN A 109 15.77 15.24 11.49
N MET A 110 16.41 15.33 12.66
CA MET A 110 15.68 15.39 13.93
C MET A 110 14.80 16.65 14.06
N GLU A 111 15.17 17.72 13.36
CA GLU A 111 14.42 18.98 13.32
C GLU A 111 13.27 18.95 12.30
N GLY A 112 13.22 17.96 11.39
CA GLY A 112 12.17 17.83 10.39
C GLY A 112 12.31 18.75 9.16
N THR A 113 13.47 19.38 8.97
CA THR A 113 13.71 20.41 7.94
C THR A 113 14.42 19.89 6.69
N SER A 114 14.99 18.68 6.73
CA SER A 114 15.79 18.13 5.64
C SER A 114 15.40 16.68 5.35
N SER A 115 14.45 16.52 4.42
CA SER A 115 13.97 15.23 3.95
C SER A 115 14.90 14.61 2.91
N ALA A 116 15.04 13.28 2.96
CA ALA A 116 15.74 12.47 1.96
C ALA A 116 14.84 11.34 1.50
N ILE A 117 14.94 10.98 0.21
CA ILE A 117 14.22 9.86 -0.40
C ILE A 117 15.21 8.86 -0.99
N PHE A 118 14.89 7.57 -0.88
CA PHE A 118 15.75 6.48 -1.36
C PHE A 118 14.94 5.56 -2.27
N PHE A 119 15.09 5.74 -3.59
CA PHE A 119 14.51 4.84 -4.59
C PHE A 119 15.23 3.49 -4.59
N GLY A 120 14.47 2.42 -4.86
CA GLY A 120 15.04 1.08 -4.94
C GLY A 120 13.98 0.00 -5.10
N LEU A 121 14.38 -1.13 -5.67
CA LEU A 121 13.53 -2.31 -5.73
C LEU A 121 13.44 -3.00 -4.35
N SER A 122 12.61 -4.03 -4.25
CA SER A 122 12.53 -4.83 -3.01
C SER A 122 13.88 -5.50 -2.73
N GLY A 123 14.38 -5.35 -1.51
CA GLY A 123 15.65 -5.94 -1.08
C GLY A 123 16.93 -5.17 -1.46
N THR A 124 16.82 -3.94 -2.00
CA THR A 124 18.00 -3.12 -2.37
C THR A 124 18.39 -2.09 -1.30
N GLY A 125 17.97 -2.28 -0.04
CA GLY A 125 18.41 -1.47 1.10
C GLY A 125 17.54 -0.27 1.48
N LYS A 126 16.38 -0.03 0.85
CA LYS A 126 15.48 1.09 1.19
C LYS A 126 15.17 1.17 2.70
N THR A 127 14.54 0.11 3.24
CA THR A 127 14.17 0.02 4.65
C THR A 127 15.40 0.17 5.57
N THR A 128 16.50 -0.53 5.25
CA THR A 128 17.73 -0.49 6.04
C THR A 128 18.34 0.91 6.11
N LEU A 129 18.47 1.60 4.97
CA LEU A 129 19.10 2.93 4.90
C LEU A 129 18.19 4.04 5.44
N SER A 130 16.87 3.85 5.37
CA SER A 130 15.91 4.82 5.93
C SER A 130 15.85 4.78 7.46
N THR A 131 16.17 3.64 8.08
CA THR A 131 16.14 3.42 9.54
C THR A 131 17.46 3.86 10.19
N ASP A 132 17.81 5.14 10.02
CA ASP A 132 18.99 5.74 10.61
C ASP A 132 18.67 6.33 12.00
N PRO A 133 19.37 5.96 13.08
CA PRO A 133 19.11 6.48 14.43
C PRO A 133 19.27 8.00 14.58
N LYS A 134 19.90 8.68 13.61
CA LYS A 134 20.08 10.14 13.58
C LYS A 134 18.96 10.85 12.82
N ARG A 135 17.95 10.12 12.34
CA ARG A 135 16.89 10.60 11.45
C ARG A 135 15.53 10.10 11.91
N LYS A 136 14.48 10.86 11.60
CA LYS A 136 13.09 10.46 11.83
C LYS A 136 12.55 9.78 10.57
N LEU A 137 12.08 8.55 10.71
CA LEU A 137 11.46 7.81 9.61
C LEU A 137 10.14 8.48 9.20
N ILE A 138 9.94 8.67 7.90
CA ILE A 138 8.65 9.08 7.32
C ILE A 138 7.89 7.83 6.87
N GLY A 139 8.57 6.92 6.17
CA GLY A 139 8.06 5.63 5.72
C GLY A 139 9.14 4.82 5.00
N ASP A 140 8.92 3.53 4.79
CA ASP A 140 9.95 2.62 4.26
C ASP A 140 9.79 2.20 2.79
N ASP A 141 8.65 2.50 2.13
CA ASP A 141 8.41 1.93 0.80
C ASP A 141 7.57 2.80 -0.16
N GLU A 142 6.49 3.45 0.26
CA GLU A 142 5.54 4.12 -0.65
C GLU A 142 5.22 5.56 -0.24
N HIS A 143 5.60 6.53 -1.08
CA HIS A 143 5.46 7.95 -0.77
C HIS A 143 4.87 8.76 -1.93
N GLY A 144 4.21 9.85 -1.58
CA GLY A 144 3.84 10.93 -2.48
C GLY A 144 4.74 12.14 -2.31
N TRP A 145 4.79 12.99 -3.33
CA TRP A 145 5.37 14.33 -3.24
C TRP A 145 4.43 15.34 -3.90
N ASP A 146 3.83 16.21 -3.08
CA ASP A 146 2.98 17.33 -3.51
C ASP A 146 3.63 18.70 -3.21
N ASP A 147 2.87 19.79 -3.33
CA ASP A 147 3.38 21.14 -3.12
C ASP A 147 3.83 21.41 -1.67
N GLU A 148 3.38 20.61 -0.70
CA GLU A 148 3.75 20.74 0.72
C GLU A 148 4.95 19.86 1.09
N GLY A 149 5.19 18.78 0.34
CA GLY A 149 6.40 17.97 0.47
C GLY A 149 6.15 16.47 0.33
N VAL A 150 7.02 15.67 0.97
CA VAL A 150 6.97 14.21 0.94
C VAL A 150 6.05 13.68 2.02
N PHE A 151 5.13 12.78 1.67
CA PHE A 151 4.22 12.14 2.61
C PHE A 151 4.13 10.64 2.38
N ASN A 152 3.91 9.88 3.46
CA ASN A 152 3.77 8.43 3.42
C ASN A 152 2.34 8.04 3.02
N PHE A 153 2.18 7.00 2.21
CA PHE A 153 0.87 6.41 1.93
C PHE A 153 0.42 5.43 3.03
N GLU A 154 1.37 4.94 3.82
CA GLU A 154 1.22 3.79 4.70
C GLU A 154 1.11 4.18 6.18
N GLY A 155 0.55 3.28 6.99
CA GLY A 155 0.47 3.36 8.45
C GLY A 155 1.44 2.43 9.19
N GLY A 156 2.29 1.71 8.47
CA GLY A 156 3.25 0.75 9.01
C GLY A 156 4.33 0.37 8.02
N CYS A 157 5.15 -0.62 8.37
CA CYS A 157 6.28 -1.08 7.55
C CYS A 157 6.18 -2.59 7.29
N TYR A 158 6.41 -3.01 6.04
CA TYR A 158 6.40 -4.42 5.64
C TYR A 158 7.82 -4.91 5.34
N ALA A 159 8.65 -4.96 6.39
CA ALA A 159 10.07 -5.25 6.30
C ALA A 159 10.37 -6.73 6.01
N LYS A 160 11.46 -6.98 5.28
CA LYS A 160 12.04 -8.33 5.15
C LYS A 160 12.77 -8.68 6.45
N VAL A 161 12.55 -9.90 6.95
CA VAL A 161 13.12 -10.39 8.22
C VAL A 161 14.10 -11.54 8.05
N ILE A 162 14.46 -11.89 6.81
CA ILE A 162 15.49 -12.90 6.55
C ILE A 162 16.84 -12.36 7.05
N ASN A 163 17.52 -13.12 7.91
CA ASN A 163 18.79 -12.75 8.58
C ASN A 163 18.71 -11.47 9.42
N LEU A 164 17.58 -11.23 10.08
CA LEU A 164 17.47 -10.18 11.09
C LEU A 164 18.04 -10.69 12.42
N ASP A 165 18.99 -9.94 12.99
CA ASP A 165 19.60 -10.17 14.30
C ASP A 165 18.98 -9.25 15.38
#